data_AF-A0A1S3QAK2-F1
#
_entry.id   AF-A0A1S3QAK2-F1
#
_cell.length_a   1.000
_cell.length_b   1.000
_cell.length_c   1.000
_cell.angle_alpha   90.00
_cell.angle_beta   90.00
_cell.angle_gamma   90.00
#
_symmetry.space_group_name_H-M   'P 1'
#
loop_
_entity.id
_entity.type
_entity.pdbx_description
1 polymer ?
#
loop_
_entity_poly.entity_id
_entity_poly.type
_entity_poly.pdbx_seq_one_letter_code
_entity_poly.pdbx_strand_id
1 'polypeptide(L)'
;MLQLGDEIALFSVVFAFVLLGTRSPIWSTALTACLYAFLIMFHFPQVPTSQARQVLRPAKNAASGGVSLVAHRGGGHDAPENTMAAIREAHKNGATGVELDLEFTSDGVPILMHDETVDRTTNGSGPLTQLSFSELSKLDAAAKHRLSDKFQGEKVPTLQEAVEECIKLQLTIYFDVKGHPDEAAAALKEMYQKHPVLYNTSIVCSFEPKVIYRMRQADPEVVTALTHRPWSLSRLGDGTPRFSSLWKHHWMQVLDVILDWAHHHLLWNLCGVSAFLVQKNFISL
;
A
#
# COMPACT_ATOMS: atom_id res chain seq x y z
N MET A 1 6.25 0.89 -19.25
CA MET A 1 7.27 1.71 -19.93
C MET A 1 6.57 2.70 -20.83
N LEU A 2 6.46 3.96 -20.44
CA LEU A 2 6.48 5.02 -21.45
C LEU A 2 7.84 4.87 -22.13
N GLN A 3 7.85 4.62 -23.44
CA GLN A 3 9.12 4.55 -24.15
C GLN A 3 9.76 5.94 -24.06
N LEU A 4 11.09 6.04 -24.12
CA LEU A 4 11.82 7.32 -24.09
C LEU A 4 11.20 8.38 -25.05
N GLY A 5 10.55 7.93 -26.13
CA GLY A 5 9.80 8.78 -27.06
C GLY A 5 8.51 9.42 -26.50
N ASP A 6 7.79 8.76 -25.60
CA ASP A 6 6.55 9.29 -25.03
C ASP A 6 6.80 10.41 -24.02
N GLU A 7 7.90 10.31 -23.26
CA GLU A 7 8.34 11.39 -22.37
C GLU A 7 8.71 12.63 -23.17
N ILE A 8 9.53 12.46 -24.23
CA ILE A 8 9.92 13.55 -25.13
C ILE A 8 8.68 14.22 -25.74
N ALA A 9 7.66 13.46 -26.13
CA ALA A 9 6.41 14.01 -26.66
C ALA A 9 5.66 14.85 -25.61
N LEU A 10 5.55 14.37 -24.37
CA LEU A 10 4.89 15.10 -23.28
C LEU A 10 5.61 16.42 -22.96
N PHE A 11 6.94 16.40 -22.84
CA PHE A 11 7.71 17.62 -22.58
C PHE A 11 7.72 18.57 -23.76
N SER A 12 7.61 18.07 -25.00
CA SER A 12 7.44 18.92 -26.19
C SER A 12 6.09 19.65 -26.18
N VAL A 13 5.03 18.98 -25.72
CA VAL A 13 3.71 19.60 -25.53
C VAL A 13 3.75 20.65 -24.41
N VAL A 14 4.35 20.33 -23.26
CA VAL A 14 4.54 21.29 -22.15
C VAL A 14 5.33 22.50 -22.62
N PHE A 15 6.43 22.29 -23.34
CA PHE A 15 7.22 23.37 -23.92
C PHE A 15 6.39 24.28 -24.83
N ALA A 16 5.60 23.70 -25.74
CA ALA A 16 4.75 24.46 -26.65
C ALA A 16 3.69 25.27 -25.91
N PHE A 17 3.04 24.71 -24.88
CA PHE A 17 2.07 25.44 -24.05
C PHE A 17 2.71 26.59 -23.27
N VAL A 18 3.87 26.36 -22.66
CA VAL A 18 4.60 27.41 -21.93
C VAL A 18 5.07 28.49 -22.91
N LEU A 19 5.48 28.13 -24.13
CA LEU A 19 5.86 29.07 -25.17
C LEU A 19 4.68 29.93 -25.62
N LEU A 20 3.49 29.34 -25.79
CA LEU A 20 2.29 30.10 -26.13
C LEU A 20 1.90 31.09 -25.02
N GLY A 21 2.02 30.69 -23.76
CA GLY A 21 1.68 31.53 -22.60
C GLY A 21 2.70 32.64 -22.32
N THR A 22 3.99 32.29 -22.27
CA THR A 22 5.08 33.21 -21.93
C THR A 22 5.57 34.04 -23.10
N ARG A 23 5.35 33.55 -24.33
CA ARG A 23 5.92 34.08 -25.59
C ARG A 23 7.44 34.23 -25.55
N SER A 24 8.13 33.47 -24.68
CA SER A 24 9.56 33.55 -24.48
C SER A 24 10.20 32.16 -24.58
N PRO A 25 11.03 31.91 -25.60
CA PRO A 25 11.71 30.61 -25.75
C PRO A 25 12.69 30.33 -24.61
N ILE A 26 13.23 31.37 -23.97
CA ILE A 26 14.14 31.24 -22.82
C ILE A 26 13.36 30.68 -21.62
N TRP A 27 12.23 31.30 -21.27
CA TRP A 27 11.42 30.85 -20.14
C TRP A 27 10.79 29.48 -20.39
N SER A 28 10.36 29.20 -21.62
CA SER A 28 9.83 27.87 -21.98
C SER A 28 10.88 26.78 -21.87
N THR A 29 12.11 27.04 -22.36
CA THR A 29 13.21 26.10 -22.25
C THR A 29 13.57 25.88 -20.78
N ALA A 30 13.74 26.96 -20.01
CA ALA A 30 14.11 26.89 -18.60
C ALA A 30 13.07 26.11 -17.79
N LEU A 31 11.78 26.41 -17.94
CA LEU A 31 10.73 25.73 -17.18
C LEU A 31 10.62 24.24 -17.56
N THR A 32 10.66 23.93 -18.86
CA THR A 32 10.57 22.54 -19.33
C THR A 32 11.79 21.73 -18.89
N ALA A 33 13.00 22.30 -18.98
CA ALA A 33 14.23 21.67 -18.52
C ALA A 33 14.21 21.45 -16.99
N CYS A 34 13.73 22.43 -16.21
CA CYS A 34 13.56 22.27 -14.77
C CYS A 34 12.55 21.17 -14.41
N LEU A 35 11.42 21.08 -15.12
CA LEU A 35 10.44 20.00 -14.93
C LEU A 35 11.02 18.63 -15.29
N TYR A 36 11.78 18.56 -16.38
CA TYR A 36 12.46 17.33 -16.79
C TYR A 36 13.53 16.90 -15.76
N ALA A 37 14.37 17.84 -15.32
CA ALA A 37 15.38 17.59 -14.29
C ALA A 37 14.73 17.17 -12.96
N PHE A 38 13.62 17.81 -12.57
CA PHE A 38 12.83 17.41 -11.40
C PHE A 38 12.35 15.96 -11.53
N LEU A 39 11.76 15.60 -12.68
CA LEU A 39 11.25 14.24 -12.88
C LEU A 39 12.38 13.20 -12.89
N ILE A 40 13.53 13.48 -13.52
CA ILE A 40 14.68 12.57 -13.43
C ILE A 40 15.18 12.42 -11.99
N MET A 41 15.30 13.54 -11.26
CA MET A 41 15.88 13.55 -9.92
C MET A 41 15.00 12.85 -8.88
N PHE A 42 13.68 12.85 -9.08
CA PHE A 42 12.71 12.29 -8.14
C PHE A 42 11.99 11.03 -8.67
N HIS A 43 12.40 10.51 -9.82
CA HIS A 43 11.88 9.26 -10.38
C HIS A 43 12.59 8.05 -9.78
N PHE A 44 11.80 7.03 -9.41
CA PHE A 44 12.33 5.70 -9.12
C PHE A 44 12.06 4.74 -10.28
N PRO A 45 13.07 4.00 -10.76
CA PRO A 45 12.83 2.98 -11.76
C PRO A 45 11.89 1.91 -11.18
N GLN A 46 11.10 1.28 -12.03
CA GLN A 46 10.26 0.17 -11.62
C GLN A 46 11.13 -1.06 -11.33
N VAL A 47 10.70 -1.90 -10.39
CA VAL A 47 11.31 -3.23 -10.22
C VAL A 47 11.12 -4.08 -11.49
N PRO A 48 11.99 -5.05 -11.76
CA PRO A 48 11.81 -5.96 -12.90
C PRO A 48 10.42 -6.60 -12.91
N THR A 49 9.75 -6.58 -14.08
CA THR A 49 8.39 -7.14 -14.22
C THR A 49 8.32 -8.62 -13.84
N SER A 50 9.40 -9.38 -14.00
CA SER A 50 9.51 -10.78 -13.54
C SER A 50 9.37 -10.90 -12.02
N GLN A 51 10.03 -10.03 -11.27
CA GLN A 51 9.97 -9.98 -9.81
C GLN A 51 8.55 -9.59 -9.35
N ALA A 52 7.99 -8.52 -9.91
CA ALA A 52 6.61 -8.11 -9.60
C ALA A 52 5.60 -9.23 -9.89
N ARG A 53 5.72 -9.90 -11.05
CA ARG A 53 4.86 -11.03 -11.41
C ARG A 53 5.04 -12.22 -10.47
N GLN A 54 6.25 -12.51 -10.00
CA GLN A 54 6.50 -13.58 -9.04
C GLN A 54 5.79 -13.35 -7.71
N VAL A 55 5.84 -12.11 -7.19
CA VAL A 55 5.12 -11.74 -5.95
C VAL A 55 3.61 -11.82 -6.14
N LEU A 56 3.09 -11.28 -7.25
CA LEU A 56 1.65 -11.21 -7.49
C LEU A 56 1.05 -12.55 -7.94
N ARG A 57 1.87 -13.45 -8.48
CA ARG A 57 1.51 -14.81 -8.91
C ARG A 57 2.57 -15.82 -8.46
N PRO A 58 2.56 -16.24 -7.18
CA PRO A 58 3.53 -17.19 -6.66
C PRO A 58 3.53 -18.51 -7.44
N ALA A 59 4.69 -19.14 -7.59
CA ALA A 59 4.87 -20.35 -8.42
C ALA A 59 3.94 -21.52 -8.04
N LYS A 60 3.54 -21.62 -6.76
CA LYS A 60 2.56 -22.59 -6.26
C LYS A 60 1.21 -22.51 -7.00
N ASN A 61 0.89 -21.34 -7.56
CA ASN A 61 -0.31 -21.07 -8.36
C ASN A 61 -0.05 -21.14 -9.87
N ALA A 62 1.17 -20.78 -10.32
CA ALA A 62 1.53 -20.80 -11.74
C ALA A 62 1.52 -22.22 -12.33
N ALA A 63 1.91 -23.23 -11.54
CA ALA A 63 1.91 -24.63 -11.96
C ALA A 63 0.50 -25.25 -12.09
N SER A 64 -0.51 -24.65 -11.46
CA SER A 64 -1.90 -25.14 -11.43
C SER A 64 -2.89 -24.26 -12.20
N GLY A 65 -2.44 -23.15 -12.81
CA GLY A 65 -3.32 -22.14 -13.40
C GLY A 65 -4.23 -21.45 -12.37
N GLY A 66 -3.90 -21.56 -11.08
CA GLY A 66 -4.73 -21.11 -9.96
C GLY A 66 -4.72 -19.59 -9.76
N VAL A 67 -5.83 -19.07 -9.24
CA VAL A 67 -5.98 -17.67 -8.82
C VAL A 67 -5.22 -17.45 -7.51
N SER A 68 -4.54 -16.30 -7.35
CA SER A 68 -3.92 -15.92 -6.08
C SER A 68 -5.00 -15.61 -5.04
N LEU A 69 -4.94 -16.30 -3.89
CA LEU A 69 -5.88 -16.11 -2.79
C LEU A 69 -5.16 -15.37 -1.67
N VAL A 70 -5.51 -14.09 -1.50
CA VAL A 70 -4.94 -13.22 -0.46
C VAL A 70 -5.99 -13.00 0.62
N ALA A 71 -5.71 -13.46 1.83
CA ALA A 71 -6.63 -13.30 2.95
C ALA A 71 -6.52 -11.88 3.53
N HIS A 72 -7.57 -11.06 3.33
CA HIS A 72 -7.64 -9.69 3.82
C HIS A 72 -7.60 -9.65 5.35
N ARG A 73 -6.64 -8.91 5.92
CA ARG A 73 -6.27 -8.89 7.34
C ARG A 73 -6.01 -10.27 7.94
N GLY A 74 -5.43 -11.17 7.15
CA GLY A 74 -5.26 -12.58 7.50
C GLY A 74 -6.55 -13.41 7.51
N GLY A 75 -7.67 -12.90 6.99
CA GLY A 75 -8.94 -13.62 6.95
C GLY A 75 -9.83 -13.34 8.16
N GLY A 76 -10.11 -12.04 8.41
CA GLY A 76 -10.84 -11.54 9.59
C GLY A 76 -12.24 -12.11 9.85
N HIS A 77 -12.80 -12.88 8.92
CA HIS A 77 -14.04 -13.61 9.14
C HIS A 77 -13.81 -14.94 9.88
N ASP A 78 -12.71 -15.64 9.60
CA ASP A 78 -12.44 -17.00 10.07
C ASP A 78 -11.61 -17.02 11.37
N ALA A 79 -10.88 -15.94 11.62
CA ALA A 79 -10.08 -15.70 12.83
C ALA A 79 -9.97 -14.18 13.08
N PRO A 80 -9.62 -13.73 14.31
CA PRO A 80 -9.48 -12.32 14.64
C PRO A 80 -8.49 -11.63 13.70
N GLU A 81 -8.92 -10.56 13.02
CA GLU A 81 -8.12 -9.86 12.01
C GLU A 81 -6.76 -9.37 12.54
N ASN A 82 -5.73 -9.35 11.67
CA ASN A 82 -4.38 -8.88 11.99
C ASN A 82 -3.72 -9.59 13.19
N THR A 83 -4.01 -10.88 13.40
CA THR A 83 -3.39 -11.70 14.46
C THR A 83 -2.59 -12.89 13.91
N MET A 84 -1.78 -13.53 14.76
CA MET A 84 -1.05 -14.74 14.40
C MET A 84 -2.01 -15.90 14.11
N ALA A 85 -3.11 -15.97 14.85
CA ALA A 85 -4.20 -16.92 14.59
C ALA A 85 -4.78 -16.74 13.19
N ALA A 86 -5.03 -15.51 12.75
CA ALA A 86 -5.52 -15.24 11.39
C ALA A 86 -4.52 -15.67 10.32
N ILE A 87 -3.24 -15.31 10.44
CA ILE A 87 -2.20 -15.74 9.50
C ILE A 87 -2.17 -17.28 9.37
N ARG A 88 -2.22 -18.00 10.49
CA ARG A 88 -2.21 -19.47 10.52
C ARG A 88 -3.49 -20.06 9.94
N GLU A 89 -4.65 -19.49 10.23
CA GLU A 89 -5.93 -19.99 9.71
C GLU A 89 -6.04 -19.75 8.20
N ALA A 90 -5.59 -18.59 7.70
CA ALA A 90 -5.48 -18.32 6.26
C ALA A 90 -4.64 -19.37 5.54
N HIS A 91 -3.47 -19.72 6.08
CA HIS A 91 -2.64 -20.79 5.53
C HIS A 91 -3.37 -22.14 5.50
N LYS A 92 -4.02 -22.53 6.61
CA LYS A 92 -4.79 -23.79 6.67
C LYS A 92 -5.93 -23.82 5.65
N ASN A 93 -6.56 -22.68 5.40
CA ASN A 93 -7.63 -22.52 4.41
C ASN A 93 -7.12 -22.46 2.96
N GLY A 94 -5.81 -22.61 2.74
CA GLY A 94 -5.20 -22.66 1.41
C GLY A 94 -4.91 -21.28 0.81
N ALA A 95 -4.91 -20.21 1.61
CA ALA A 95 -4.48 -18.90 1.14
C ALA A 95 -3.01 -18.95 0.68
N THR A 96 -2.71 -18.20 -0.37
CA THR A 96 -1.36 -18.08 -0.93
C THR A 96 -0.65 -16.83 -0.45
N GLY A 97 -1.40 -15.90 0.12
CA GLY A 97 -0.89 -14.73 0.80
C GLY A 97 -1.87 -14.18 1.83
N VAL A 98 -1.39 -13.19 2.58
CA VAL A 98 -2.17 -12.45 3.57
C VAL A 98 -1.94 -10.97 3.33
N GLU A 99 -2.99 -10.17 3.46
CA GLU A 99 -2.85 -8.73 3.63
C GLU A 99 -2.90 -8.40 5.12
N LEU A 100 -2.01 -7.51 5.55
CA LEU A 100 -1.79 -7.15 6.94
C LEU A 100 -1.64 -5.63 7.03
N ASP A 101 -2.39 -5.01 7.94
CA ASP A 101 -2.32 -3.56 8.17
C ASP A 101 -1.17 -3.22 9.12
N LEU A 102 -0.27 -2.32 8.71
CA LEU A 102 0.85 -1.85 9.55
C LEU A 102 0.49 -0.55 10.26
N GLU A 103 0.70 -0.54 11.57
CA GLU A 103 0.53 0.65 12.41
C GLU A 103 1.59 0.71 13.52
N PHE A 104 1.65 1.81 14.27
CA PHE A 104 2.68 2.03 15.28
C PHE A 104 2.10 2.34 16.67
N THR A 105 2.74 1.82 17.70
CA THR A 105 2.48 2.20 19.09
C THR A 105 3.09 3.57 19.44
N SER A 106 2.74 4.13 20.60
CA SER A 106 3.25 5.44 21.04
C SER A 106 4.77 5.46 21.24
N ASP A 107 5.37 4.31 21.54
CA ASP A 107 6.82 4.09 21.65
C ASP A 107 7.48 3.64 20.33
N GLY A 108 6.75 3.71 19.21
CA GLY A 108 7.29 3.49 17.86
C GLY A 108 7.46 2.02 17.45
N VAL A 109 6.86 1.08 18.17
CA VAL A 109 6.92 -0.34 17.82
C VAL A 109 5.96 -0.64 16.67
N PRO A 110 6.42 -1.22 15.55
CA PRO A 110 5.56 -1.60 14.44
C PRO A 110 4.71 -2.83 14.81
N ILE A 111 3.39 -2.69 14.68
CA ILE A 111 2.39 -3.71 15.03
C ILE A 111 1.41 -3.94 13.87
N LEU A 112 0.64 -5.02 13.96
CA LEU A 112 -0.47 -5.23 13.04
C LEU A 112 -1.80 -4.75 13.63
N MET A 113 -2.35 -3.69 13.06
CA MET A 113 -3.68 -3.20 13.43
C MET A 113 -4.27 -2.32 12.32
N HIS A 114 -5.56 -2.47 12.06
CA HIS A 114 -6.22 -1.66 11.04
C HIS A 114 -6.63 -0.27 11.57
N ASP A 115 -7.13 -0.18 12.79
CA ASP A 115 -7.73 1.05 13.31
C ASP A 115 -6.68 1.88 14.06
N GLU A 116 -6.86 3.19 14.11
CA GLU A 116 -6.02 4.09 14.92
C GLU A 116 -6.31 3.96 16.43
N THR A 117 -7.34 3.18 16.81
CA THR A 117 -7.69 2.87 18.19
C THR A 117 -7.90 1.37 18.39
N VAL A 118 -7.68 0.89 19.62
CA VAL A 118 -7.80 -0.54 19.95
C VAL A 118 -9.25 -0.99 20.19
N ASP A 119 -10.20 -0.05 20.21
CA ASP A 119 -11.57 -0.24 20.69
C ASP A 119 -12.37 -1.25 19.88
N ARG A 120 -12.18 -1.37 18.57
CA ARG A 120 -13.04 -2.27 17.77
C ARG A 120 -12.67 -3.73 17.93
N THR A 121 -11.38 -4.04 18.00
CA THR A 121 -10.86 -5.41 17.89
C THR A 121 -10.41 -6.00 19.22
N THR A 122 -10.18 -5.17 20.24
CA THR A 122 -9.65 -5.62 21.53
C THR A 122 -10.60 -5.39 22.70
N ASN A 123 -10.23 -5.89 23.88
CA ASN A 123 -10.86 -5.56 25.16
C ASN A 123 -10.38 -4.24 25.79
N GLY A 124 -9.46 -3.51 25.13
CA GLY A 124 -8.99 -2.19 25.56
C GLY A 124 -9.77 -1.04 24.92
N SER A 125 -9.34 0.18 25.25
CA SER A 125 -9.85 1.43 24.67
C SER A 125 -8.74 2.46 24.55
N GLY A 126 -8.84 3.32 23.53
CA GLY A 126 -7.96 4.46 23.33
C GLY A 126 -7.13 4.39 22.05
N PRO A 127 -6.54 5.52 21.65
CA PRO A 127 -5.75 5.62 20.43
C PRO A 127 -4.37 4.97 20.59
N LEU A 128 -3.86 4.39 19.51
CA LEU A 128 -2.52 3.78 19.45
C LEU A 128 -1.41 4.78 19.80
N THR A 129 -1.61 6.05 19.45
CA THR A 129 -0.69 7.16 19.76
C THR A 129 -0.51 7.42 21.26
N GLN A 130 -1.32 6.81 22.13
CA GLN A 130 -1.23 6.91 23.59
C GLN A 130 -0.87 5.60 24.29
N LEU A 131 -0.70 4.50 23.56
CA LEU A 131 -0.46 3.17 24.13
C LEU A 131 0.93 2.66 23.75
N SER A 132 1.74 2.32 24.75
CA SER A 132 3.02 1.63 24.52
C SER A 132 2.78 0.17 24.11
N PHE A 133 3.76 -0.47 23.47
CA PHE A 133 3.65 -1.89 23.14
C PHE A 133 3.48 -2.78 24.38
N SER A 134 4.09 -2.42 25.50
CA SER A 134 3.93 -3.13 26.78
C SER A 134 2.49 -3.12 27.31
N GLU A 135 1.75 -2.03 27.07
CA GLU A 135 0.34 -1.93 27.43
C GLU A 135 -0.54 -2.68 26.42
N LEU A 136 -0.25 -2.49 25.14
CA LEU A 136 -1.02 -3.07 24.04
C LEU A 136 -0.89 -4.60 23.97
N SER A 137 0.28 -5.17 24.25
CA SER A 137 0.53 -6.62 24.30
C SER A 137 -0.26 -7.35 25.41
N LYS A 138 -0.82 -6.62 26.38
CA LYS A 138 -1.68 -7.20 27.42
C LYS A 138 -3.12 -7.40 26.94
N LEU A 139 -3.55 -6.66 25.93
CA LEU A 139 -4.90 -6.73 25.40
C LEU A 139 -5.17 -8.10 24.76
N ASP A 140 -6.44 -8.46 24.70
CA ASP A 140 -6.94 -9.62 23.96
C ASP A 140 -7.50 -9.13 22.63
N ALA A 141 -6.81 -9.45 21.54
CA ALA A 141 -7.16 -9.07 20.17
C ALA A 141 -8.27 -9.92 19.54
N ALA A 142 -8.75 -10.94 20.26
CA ALA A 142 -9.90 -11.75 19.87
C ALA A 142 -11.18 -11.39 20.64
N ALA A 143 -11.10 -10.54 21.68
CA ALA A 143 -12.18 -10.32 22.64
C ALA A 143 -13.53 -9.94 22.01
N LYS A 144 -13.51 -9.21 20.88
CA LYS A 144 -14.71 -8.74 20.17
C LYS A 144 -15.02 -9.52 18.90
N HIS A 145 -14.24 -10.57 18.62
CA HIS A 145 -14.45 -11.43 17.46
C HIS A 145 -15.58 -12.44 17.73
N ARG A 146 -16.37 -12.79 16.71
CA ARG A 146 -17.51 -13.73 16.82
C ARG A 146 -17.10 -15.15 17.26
N LEU A 147 -15.83 -15.50 17.10
CA LEU A 147 -15.23 -16.77 17.50
C LEU A 147 -14.24 -16.60 18.66
N SER A 148 -14.41 -15.57 19.50
CA SER A 148 -13.50 -15.24 20.61
C SER A 148 -13.18 -16.46 21.50
N ASP A 149 -14.17 -17.32 21.76
CA ASP A 149 -13.97 -18.56 22.55
C ASP A 149 -12.93 -19.53 21.97
N LYS A 150 -12.73 -19.55 20.64
CA LYS A 150 -11.71 -20.38 19.98
C LYS A 150 -10.32 -19.74 20.03
N PHE A 151 -10.24 -18.44 20.21
CA PHE A 151 -9.01 -17.64 20.06
C PHE A 151 -8.70 -16.82 21.32
N GLN A 152 -9.10 -17.32 22.50
CA GLN A 152 -8.92 -16.60 23.76
C GLN A 152 -7.44 -16.29 24.02
N GLY A 153 -7.16 -15.05 24.44
CA GLY A 153 -5.81 -14.62 24.77
C GLY A 153 -4.92 -14.29 23.56
N GLU A 154 -5.48 -14.28 22.34
CA GLU A 154 -4.76 -13.83 21.15
C GLU A 154 -4.25 -12.40 21.36
N LYS A 155 -3.00 -12.15 20.98
CA LYS A 155 -2.34 -10.84 21.16
C LYS A 155 -2.27 -10.08 19.85
N VAL A 156 -2.11 -8.76 19.96
CA VAL A 156 -1.73 -7.95 18.81
C VAL A 156 -0.27 -8.25 18.49
N PRO A 157 0.05 -8.77 17.29
CA PRO A 157 1.40 -9.13 16.93
C PRO A 157 2.21 -7.90 16.50
N THR A 158 3.53 -7.99 16.69
CA THR A 158 4.49 -7.10 16.06
C THR A 158 4.63 -7.44 14.57
N LEU A 159 5.12 -6.48 13.79
CA LEU A 159 5.50 -6.70 12.40
C LEU A 159 6.49 -7.86 12.25
N GLN A 160 7.48 -7.96 13.15
CA GLN A 160 8.51 -8.99 13.09
C GLN A 160 7.92 -10.39 13.25
N GLU A 161 7.07 -10.61 14.27
CA GLU A 161 6.44 -11.91 14.52
C GLU A 161 5.61 -12.36 13.31
N ALA A 162 4.84 -11.45 12.72
CA ALA A 162 4.03 -11.74 11.56
C ALA A 162 4.85 -12.08 10.31
N VAL A 163 5.95 -11.34 10.06
CA VAL A 163 6.88 -11.61 8.96
C VAL A 163 7.50 -13.00 9.10
N GLU A 164 8.02 -13.32 10.28
CA GLU A 164 8.68 -14.61 10.53
C GLU A 164 7.71 -15.78 10.35
N GLU A 165 6.45 -15.64 10.81
CA GLU A 165 5.42 -16.66 10.61
C GLU A 165 5.00 -16.79 9.15
N CYS A 166 4.83 -15.68 8.42
CA CYS A 166 4.50 -15.73 6.99
C CYS A 166 5.60 -16.39 6.16
N ILE A 167 6.87 -16.10 6.44
CA ILE A 167 8.02 -16.76 5.80
C ILE A 167 7.98 -18.27 6.06
N LYS A 168 7.78 -18.67 7.32
CA LYS A 168 7.68 -20.08 7.71
C LYS A 168 6.55 -20.80 6.98
N LEU A 169 5.41 -20.14 6.82
CA LEU A 169 4.22 -20.67 6.14
C LEU A 169 4.25 -20.49 4.61
N GLN A 170 5.31 -19.87 4.07
CA GLN A 170 5.48 -19.55 2.65
C GLN A 170 4.31 -18.74 2.08
N LEU A 171 3.79 -17.79 2.87
CA LEU A 171 2.73 -16.87 2.46
C LEU A 171 3.35 -15.61 1.85
N THR A 172 2.73 -15.12 0.77
CA THR A 172 3.06 -13.78 0.25
C THR A 172 2.42 -12.72 1.13
N ILE A 173 3.18 -11.69 1.53
CA ILE A 173 2.68 -10.63 2.42
C ILE A 173 2.32 -9.38 1.63
N TYR A 174 1.11 -8.86 1.83
CA TYR A 174 0.67 -7.58 1.32
C TYR A 174 0.61 -6.62 2.52
N PHE A 175 1.63 -5.79 2.70
CA PHE A 175 1.63 -4.79 3.77
C PHE A 175 0.72 -3.62 3.34
N ASP A 176 -0.44 -3.43 3.97
CA ASP A 176 -1.26 -2.23 3.79
C ASP A 176 -0.80 -1.16 4.79
N VAL A 177 -0.18 -0.11 4.28
CA VAL A 177 0.40 0.97 5.08
C VAL A 177 -0.44 2.22 4.88
N LYS A 178 -1.05 2.72 5.95
CA LYS A 178 -2.00 3.83 5.88
C LYS A 178 -1.39 5.20 6.13
N GLY A 179 -0.30 5.26 6.89
CA GLY A 179 0.34 6.50 7.30
C GLY A 179 1.79 6.27 7.72
N HIS A 180 2.33 7.20 8.52
CA HIS A 180 3.68 7.11 9.09
C HIS A 180 4.75 6.72 8.06
N PRO A 181 4.87 7.46 6.93
CA PRO A 181 5.61 7.00 5.76
C PRO A 181 7.11 6.83 6.04
N ASP A 182 7.66 7.55 7.02
CA ASP A 182 9.08 7.47 7.40
C ASP A 182 9.35 6.28 8.32
N GLU A 183 8.50 6.11 9.33
CA GLU A 183 8.55 5.00 10.28
C GLU A 183 8.27 3.67 9.57
N ALA A 184 7.27 3.63 8.68
CA ALA A 184 6.96 2.47 7.85
C ALA A 184 8.11 2.10 6.91
N ALA A 185 8.69 3.08 6.22
CA ALA A 185 9.82 2.83 5.33
C ALA A 185 11.04 2.30 6.10
N ALA A 186 11.33 2.85 7.29
CA ALA A 186 12.41 2.40 8.15
C ALA A 186 12.17 0.97 8.68
N ALA A 187 11.00 0.71 9.26
CA ALA A 187 10.66 -0.59 9.83
C ALA A 187 10.61 -1.70 8.78
N LEU A 188 10.00 -1.43 7.62
CA LEU A 188 9.95 -2.40 6.53
C LEU A 188 11.35 -2.62 5.95
N LYS A 189 12.15 -1.58 5.71
CA LYS A 189 13.53 -1.73 5.24
C LYS A 189 14.36 -2.63 6.15
N GLU A 190 14.23 -2.47 7.47
CA GLU A 190 14.89 -3.37 8.43
C GLU A 190 14.44 -4.83 8.24
N MET A 191 13.14 -5.07 8.03
CA MET A 191 12.62 -6.41 7.74
C MET A 191 13.17 -6.98 6.42
N TYR A 192 13.24 -6.20 5.35
CA TYR A 192 13.82 -6.64 4.07
C TYR A 192 15.32 -6.94 4.18
N GLN A 193 16.07 -6.16 4.97
CA GLN A 193 17.48 -6.40 5.24
C GLN A 193 17.70 -7.68 6.05
N LYS A 194 16.87 -7.91 7.08
CA LYS A 194 16.93 -9.11 7.92
C LYS A 194 16.44 -10.36 7.19
N HIS A 195 15.47 -10.20 6.29
CA HIS A 195 14.82 -11.28 5.56
C HIS A 195 14.76 -11.01 4.04
N PRO A 196 15.88 -11.17 3.29
CA PRO A 196 15.91 -10.88 1.85
C PRO A 196 14.93 -11.69 0.98
N VAL A 197 14.35 -12.77 1.51
CA VAL A 197 13.26 -13.49 0.83
C VAL A 197 12.06 -12.58 0.51
N LEU A 198 11.83 -11.55 1.34
CA LEU A 198 10.71 -10.61 1.21
C LEU A 198 10.71 -9.88 -0.14
N TYR A 199 11.86 -9.60 -0.75
CA TYR A 199 11.90 -8.98 -2.09
C TYR A 199 11.13 -9.77 -3.15
N ASN A 200 10.93 -11.08 -2.92
CA ASN A 200 10.22 -11.98 -3.83
C ASN A 200 8.93 -12.57 -3.23
N THR A 201 8.61 -12.25 -1.97
CA THR A 201 7.44 -12.78 -1.25
C THR A 201 6.64 -11.72 -0.51
N SER A 202 6.84 -10.44 -0.80
CA SER A 202 5.99 -9.39 -0.25
C SER A 202 5.84 -8.18 -1.17
N ILE A 203 4.82 -7.39 -0.89
CA ILE A 203 4.51 -6.14 -1.57
C ILE A 203 4.05 -5.11 -0.55
N VAL A 204 4.54 -3.87 -0.69
CA VAL A 204 4.11 -2.73 0.14
C VAL A 204 3.03 -1.95 -0.61
N CYS A 205 1.86 -1.85 0.00
CA CYS A 205 0.66 -1.26 -0.58
C CYS A 205 0.24 -0.04 0.22
N SER A 206 -0.28 1.00 -0.44
CA SER A 206 -0.85 2.16 0.25
C SER A 206 -1.80 2.93 -0.66
N PHE A 207 -2.81 3.56 -0.05
CA PHE A 207 -3.60 4.61 -0.70
C PHE A 207 -2.83 5.94 -0.81
N GLU A 208 -1.76 6.11 -0.02
CA GLU A 208 -0.98 7.34 0.02
C GLU A 208 0.27 7.24 -0.86
N PRO A 209 0.38 8.03 -1.95
CA PRO A 209 1.56 8.02 -2.80
C PRO A 209 2.87 8.35 -2.05
N LYS A 210 2.77 9.14 -0.97
CA LYS A 210 3.91 9.51 -0.13
C LYS A 210 4.54 8.30 0.56
N VAL A 211 3.74 7.34 1.02
CA VAL A 211 4.23 6.10 1.64
C VAL A 211 5.03 5.29 0.62
N ILE A 212 4.47 5.09 -0.58
CA ILE A 212 5.16 4.37 -1.65
C ILE A 212 6.45 5.08 -2.04
N TYR A 213 6.40 6.41 -2.19
CA TYR A 213 7.59 7.20 -2.50
C TYR A 213 8.69 7.05 -1.44
N ARG A 214 8.36 7.15 -0.14
CA ARG A 214 9.33 6.98 0.95
C ARG A 214 9.88 5.57 1.03
N MET A 215 9.04 4.55 0.82
CA MET A 215 9.51 3.16 0.74
C MET A 215 10.51 2.97 -0.40
N ARG A 216 10.20 3.47 -1.61
CA ARG A 216 11.09 3.36 -2.78
C ARG A 216 12.37 4.19 -2.65
N GLN A 217 12.30 5.32 -1.94
CA GLN A 217 13.46 6.12 -1.56
C GLN A 217 14.36 5.38 -0.58
N ALA A 218 13.78 4.69 0.40
CA ALA A 218 14.51 3.91 1.38
C ALA A 218 15.12 2.64 0.76
N ASP A 219 14.38 1.99 -0.14
CA ASP A 219 14.75 0.76 -0.81
C ASP A 219 14.10 0.62 -2.22
N PRO A 220 14.88 0.80 -3.30
CA PRO A 220 14.39 0.74 -4.68
C PRO A 220 14.23 -0.69 -5.22
N GLU A 221 14.45 -1.75 -4.44
CA GLU A 221 14.23 -3.14 -4.88
C GLU A 221 12.88 -3.71 -4.38
N VAL A 222 12.21 -3.00 -3.48
CA VAL A 222 10.92 -3.41 -2.91
C VAL A 222 9.79 -3.29 -3.92
N VAL A 223 9.03 -4.37 -4.11
CA VAL A 223 7.80 -4.34 -4.91
C VAL A 223 6.75 -3.50 -4.17
N THR A 224 6.18 -2.52 -4.88
CA THR A 224 5.17 -1.63 -4.31
C THR A 224 3.90 -1.57 -5.16
N ALA A 225 2.77 -1.32 -4.50
CA ALA A 225 1.52 -1.05 -5.18
C ALA A 225 0.82 0.20 -4.64
N LEU A 226 0.21 0.97 -5.54
CA LEU A 226 -0.74 2.00 -5.15
C LEU A 226 -2.14 1.42 -5.13
N THR A 227 -2.82 1.58 -4.00
CA THR A 227 -4.22 1.20 -3.85
C THR A 227 -5.09 2.34 -4.34
N HIS A 228 -5.93 2.07 -5.34
CA HIS A 228 -6.78 3.07 -5.96
C HIS A 228 -8.26 2.68 -5.85
N ARG A 229 -9.08 3.66 -5.48
CA ARG A 229 -10.54 3.56 -5.52
C ARG A 229 -11.06 4.68 -6.41
N PRO A 230 -11.61 4.34 -7.59
CA PRO A 230 -12.24 5.33 -8.45
C PRO A 230 -13.32 6.09 -7.68
N TRP A 231 -13.45 7.39 -7.94
CA TRP A 231 -14.46 8.26 -7.34
C TRP A 231 -14.34 8.45 -5.82
N SER A 232 -13.21 8.09 -5.21
CA SER A 232 -13.06 8.11 -3.76
C SER A 232 -13.05 9.51 -3.15
N LEU A 233 -12.76 10.56 -3.93
CA LEU A 233 -12.82 11.96 -3.47
C LEU A 233 -14.25 12.50 -3.48
N SER A 234 -15.08 12.09 -4.44
CA SER A 234 -16.46 12.56 -4.58
C SER A 234 -17.50 11.68 -3.91
N ARG A 235 -17.22 10.39 -3.71
CA ARG A 235 -18.16 9.37 -3.21
C ARG A 235 -17.60 8.52 -2.08
N LEU A 236 -18.49 8.01 -1.25
CA LEU A 236 -18.21 6.98 -0.25
C LEU A 236 -18.17 5.60 -0.93
N GLY A 237 -17.72 4.58 -0.19
CA GLY A 237 -17.58 3.21 -0.71
C GLY A 237 -18.89 2.57 -1.17
N ASP A 238 -20.04 3.07 -0.71
CA ASP A 238 -21.39 2.66 -1.13
C ASP A 238 -21.93 3.47 -2.33
N GLY A 239 -21.12 4.37 -2.89
CA GLY A 239 -21.48 5.24 -4.01
C GLY A 239 -22.21 6.52 -3.63
N THR A 240 -22.53 6.73 -2.34
CA THR A 240 -23.19 7.95 -1.88
C THR A 240 -22.28 9.16 -2.03
N PRO A 241 -22.80 10.34 -2.43
CA PRO A 241 -22.00 11.56 -2.51
C PRO A 241 -21.43 11.96 -1.14
N ARG A 242 -20.13 12.27 -1.08
CA ARG A 242 -19.50 12.79 0.15
C ARG A 242 -19.95 14.19 0.54
N PHE A 243 -20.47 14.95 -0.42
CA PHE A 243 -20.83 16.34 -0.24
C PHE A 243 -22.26 16.57 -0.74
N SER A 244 -23.08 17.23 0.08
CA SER A 244 -24.43 17.64 -0.28
C SER A 244 -24.47 18.82 -1.25
N SER A 245 -23.42 19.66 -1.25
CA SER A 245 -23.27 20.76 -2.21
C SER A 245 -22.96 20.21 -3.60
N LEU A 246 -23.85 20.48 -4.57
CA LEU A 246 -23.69 20.08 -5.96
C LEU A 246 -22.40 20.64 -6.58
N TRP A 247 -22.09 21.92 -6.32
CA TRP A 247 -20.87 22.56 -6.80
C TRP A 247 -19.61 21.84 -6.28
N LYS A 248 -19.55 21.60 -4.96
CA LYS A 248 -18.41 20.89 -4.35
C LYS A 248 -18.31 19.45 -4.86
N HIS A 249 -19.45 18.77 -5.02
CA HIS A 249 -19.47 17.40 -5.53
C HIS A 249 -18.95 17.32 -6.97
N HIS A 250 -19.40 18.20 -7.87
CA HIS A 250 -18.91 18.25 -9.25
C HIS A 250 -17.41 18.55 -9.32
N TRP A 251 -16.91 19.48 -8.50
CA TRP A 251 -15.48 19.75 -8.47
C TRP A 251 -14.68 18.52 -8.00
N MET A 252 -15.18 17.79 -7.01
CA MET A 252 -14.54 16.55 -6.55
C MET A 252 -14.58 15.44 -7.59
N GLN A 253 -15.64 15.36 -8.42
CA GLN A 253 -15.68 14.45 -9.57
C GLN A 253 -14.60 14.79 -10.60
N VAL A 254 -14.39 16.07 -10.89
CA VAL A 254 -13.29 16.51 -11.77
C VAL A 254 -11.95 16.12 -11.17
N LEU A 255 -11.76 16.33 -9.87
CA LEU A 255 -10.54 15.92 -9.18
C LEU A 255 -10.34 14.40 -9.16
N ASP A 256 -11.39 13.60 -9.06
CA ASP A 256 -11.31 12.14 -9.20
C ASP A 256 -10.78 11.73 -10.58
N VAL A 257 -11.27 12.37 -11.65
CA VAL A 257 -10.79 12.11 -13.03
C VAL A 257 -9.32 12.52 -13.19
N ILE A 258 -8.94 13.68 -12.66
CA ILE A 258 -7.55 14.15 -12.67
C ILE A 258 -6.67 13.19 -11.87
N LEU A 259 -7.14 12.72 -10.72
CA LEU A 259 -6.43 11.79 -9.87
C LEU A 259 -6.22 10.45 -10.58
N ASP A 260 -7.25 9.89 -11.22
CA ASP A 260 -7.15 8.65 -11.99
C ASP A 260 -6.15 8.78 -13.16
N TRP A 261 -6.19 9.89 -13.89
CA TRP A 261 -5.19 10.23 -14.90
C TRP A 261 -3.77 10.32 -14.30
N ALA A 262 -3.61 11.00 -13.17
CA ALA A 262 -2.32 11.18 -12.51
C ALA A 262 -1.74 9.85 -12.01
N HIS A 263 -2.56 8.90 -11.57
CA HIS A 263 -2.09 7.56 -11.19
C HIS A 263 -1.38 6.89 -12.37
N HIS A 264 -2.06 6.81 -13.52
CA HIS A 264 -1.56 6.08 -14.68
C HIS A 264 -0.37 6.77 -15.38
N HIS A 265 -0.37 8.10 -15.44
CA HIS A 265 0.60 8.84 -16.24
C HIS A 265 1.75 9.45 -15.45
N LEU A 266 1.56 9.75 -14.17
CA LEU A 266 2.55 10.44 -13.34
C LEU A 266 3.07 9.54 -12.22
N LEU A 267 2.18 9.10 -11.31
CA LEU A 267 2.58 8.39 -10.09
C LEU A 267 3.19 7.02 -10.40
N TRP A 268 2.70 6.34 -11.44
CA TRP A 268 3.26 5.08 -11.93
C TRP A 268 4.78 5.16 -12.14
N ASN A 269 5.23 6.20 -12.86
CA ASN A 269 6.64 6.42 -13.12
C ASN A 269 7.33 7.09 -11.94
N LEU A 270 6.77 8.18 -11.40
CA LEU A 270 7.42 8.96 -10.34
C LEU A 270 7.77 8.08 -9.12
N CYS A 271 6.81 7.26 -8.68
CA CYS A 271 7.00 6.38 -7.54
C CYS A 271 7.57 5.00 -7.94
N GLY A 272 7.80 4.69 -9.22
CA GLY A 272 8.28 3.37 -9.65
C GLY A 272 7.35 2.23 -9.23
N VAL A 273 6.04 2.46 -9.29
CA VAL A 273 5.01 1.53 -8.80
C VAL A 273 5.04 0.24 -9.61
N SER A 274 4.85 -0.91 -8.96
CA SER A 274 4.88 -2.22 -9.61
C SER A 274 3.51 -2.75 -9.99
N ALA A 275 2.46 -2.30 -9.29
CA ALA A 275 1.07 -2.65 -9.58
C ALA A 275 0.08 -1.62 -9.02
N PHE A 276 -1.14 -1.58 -9.55
CA PHE A 276 -2.27 -0.92 -8.91
C PHE A 276 -3.23 -1.93 -8.31
N LEU A 277 -3.60 -1.74 -7.04
CA LEU A 277 -4.66 -2.49 -6.38
C LEU A 277 -5.97 -1.71 -6.49
N VAL A 278 -6.80 -2.06 -7.46
CA VAL A 278 -8.08 -1.40 -7.71
C VAL A 278 -9.17 -2.06 -6.88
N GLN A 279 -9.84 -1.26 -6.04
CA GLN A 279 -10.94 -1.71 -5.17
C GLN A 279 -10.60 -2.88 -4.23
N LYS A 280 -9.31 -3.13 -3.94
CA LYS A 280 -8.79 -4.30 -3.19
C LYS A 280 -9.11 -5.68 -3.80
N ASN A 281 -9.73 -5.75 -4.98
CA ASN A 281 -10.15 -7.01 -5.62
C ASN A 281 -9.55 -7.22 -7.02
N PHE A 282 -8.94 -6.18 -7.62
CA PHE A 282 -8.33 -6.24 -8.94
C PHE A 282 -6.88 -5.75 -8.88
N ILE A 283 -6.00 -6.43 -9.60
CA ILE A 283 -4.59 -6.06 -9.72
C ILE A 283 -4.32 -5.68 -11.17
N SER A 284 -3.92 -4.43 -11.41
CA SER A 284 -3.41 -3.96 -12.71
C SER A 284 -1.89 -3.93 -12.66
N LEU A 285 -1.27 -4.53 -13.68
CA LEU A 285 0.19 -4.56 -13.90
C LEU A 285 0.59 -3.54 -14.97
#